data_AF-A0A9W5QW50-F1
#
_entry.id   AF-A0A9W5QW50-F1
#
_cell.length_a   1.000
_cell.length_b   1.000
_cell.length_c   1.000
_cell.angle_alpha   90.00
_cell.angle_beta   90.00
_cell.angle_gamma   90.00
#
_symmetry.space_group_name_H-M   'P 1'
#
loop_
_entity.id
_entity.type
_entity.pdbx_description
1 polymer ?
#
loop_
_entity_poly.entity_id
_entity_poly.type
_entity_poly.pdbx_seq_one_letter_code
_entity_poly.pdbx_strand_id
1 'polypeptide(L)'
;WNKINSLVRILNRPYYYGLGNHDIENNFNDCANNGCFKNSLNYLQGHVRGHNNILSSQFDYKSESHWSGWGHGYNRHGSFAYVVNIGNICLMQLQHDPKMERKATATFTNTDQYHIYPNRNWLENQLRIARDSGKIIIVNVHYRPNIPPDYITLFQQYGVVVTFDGHEHKKLGKYDSGSRIPNFRSGSASQRTYLILEQYTDRLEIYTVRENNWR
;
A
#
# COMPACT_ATOMS: atom_id res chain seq x y z
N TRP A 1 -3.49 1.26 16.23
CA TRP A 1 -2.04 1.43 15.98
C TRP A 1 -1.13 0.88 17.09
N ASN A 2 -1.27 1.27 18.36
CA ASN A 2 -0.36 0.75 19.43
C ASN A 2 -0.28 -0.79 19.52
N LYS A 3 -1.42 -1.48 19.50
CA LYS A 3 -1.45 -2.95 19.57
C LYS A 3 -0.80 -3.61 18.35
N ILE A 4 -1.03 -3.09 17.14
CA ILE A 4 -0.38 -3.67 15.95
C ILE A 4 1.12 -3.41 15.97
N ASN A 5 1.57 -2.22 16.38
CA ASN A 5 2.98 -1.88 16.52
C ASN A 5 3.70 -2.78 17.54
N SER A 6 3.05 -3.20 18.63
CA SER A 6 3.65 -4.16 19.56
C SER A 6 3.72 -5.57 19.01
N LEU A 7 2.70 -6.01 18.27
CA LEU A 7 2.66 -7.36 17.68
C LEU A 7 3.66 -7.53 16.54
N VAL A 8 3.77 -6.56 15.62
CA VAL A 8 4.69 -6.68 14.46
C VAL A 8 6.16 -6.68 14.87
N ARG A 9 6.50 -6.09 16.03
CA ARG A 9 7.86 -6.16 16.58
C ARG A 9 8.29 -7.58 16.94
N ILE A 10 7.34 -8.48 17.24
CA ILE A 10 7.61 -9.90 17.53
C ILE A 10 8.22 -10.60 16.30
N LEU A 11 7.87 -10.16 15.08
CA LEU A 11 8.40 -10.76 13.86
C LEU A 11 9.93 -10.65 13.75
N ASN A 12 10.54 -9.65 14.40
CA ASN A 12 11.98 -9.37 14.34
C ASN A 12 12.55 -9.38 12.91
N ARG A 13 11.79 -8.82 11.97
CA ARG A 13 12.12 -8.72 10.54
C ARG A 13 11.61 -7.38 10.01
N PRO A 14 12.21 -6.83 8.93
CA PRO A 14 11.62 -5.73 8.21
C PRO A 14 10.19 -6.09 7.77
N TYR A 15 9.26 -5.16 7.93
CA TYR A 15 7.88 -5.32 7.49
C TYR A 15 7.45 -4.06 6.77
N TYR A 16 6.58 -4.23 5.78
CA TYR A 16 6.03 -3.15 4.97
C TYR A 16 4.52 -3.33 4.91
N TYR A 17 3.75 -2.27 5.19
CA TYR A 17 2.29 -2.35 5.14
C TYR A 17 1.65 -1.29 4.24
N GLY A 18 0.60 -1.70 3.54
CA GLY A 18 -0.39 -0.81 2.94
C GLY A 18 -1.59 -0.62 3.86
N LEU A 19 -2.41 0.38 3.54
CA LEU A 19 -3.66 0.69 4.22
C LEU A 19 -4.85 0.13 3.45
N GLY A 20 -5.80 -0.47 4.17
CA GLY A 20 -7.03 -1.01 3.62
C GLY A 20 -8.23 -0.07 3.76
N ASN A 21 -9.41 -0.57 3.42
CA ASN A 21 -10.67 0.18 3.59
C ASN A 21 -10.92 0.52 5.08
N HIS A 22 -10.59 -0.38 6.00
CA HIS A 22 -10.70 -0.13 7.44
C HIS A 22 -9.74 0.93 7.97
N ASP A 23 -8.69 1.27 7.23
CA ASP A 23 -7.72 2.30 7.62
C ASP A 23 -8.05 3.66 7.00
N ILE A 24 -8.57 3.66 5.77
CA ILE A 24 -8.82 4.88 4.99
C ILE A 24 -10.31 5.10 4.76
N GLU A 25 -10.96 4.27 3.95
CA GLU A 25 -12.33 4.50 3.46
C GLU A 25 -13.36 4.52 4.59
N ASN A 26 -13.38 3.48 5.42
CA ASN A 26 -14.32 3.36 6.53
C ASN A 26 -14.01 4.37 7.64
N ASN A 27 -12.76 4.81 7.79
CA ASN A 27 -12.36 5.81 8.79
C ASN A 27 -12.65 7.25 8.34
N PHE A 28 -13.00 7.45 7.07
CA PHE A 28 -13.34 8.77 6.55
C PHE A 28 -14.73 9.16 7.09
N ASN A 29 -14.78 10.28 7.81
CA ASN A 29 -15.91 10.81 8.56
C ASN A 29 -16.44 9.96 9.73
N ASP A 30 -15.74 8.89 10.12
CA ASP A 30 -16.19 7.99 11.21
C ASP A 30 -15.76 8.46 12.61
N CYS A 31 -14.66 9.22 12.69
CA CYS A 31 -14.16 9.77 13.95
C CYS A 31 -14.23 11.30 13.96
N ALA A 32 -14.32 11.87 15.17
CA ALA A 32 -14.29 13.32 15.37
C ALA A 32 -13.16 13.98 14.57
N ASN A 33 -13.50 15.04 13.82
CA ASN A 33 -12.56 15.82 13.01
C ASN A 33 -11.76 15.00 11.97
N ASN A 34 -12.30 13.89 11.48
CA ASN A 34 -11.59 12.95 10.60
C ASN A 34 -10.30 12.36 11.23
N GLY A 35 -10.24 12.34 12.56
CA GLY A 35 -9.03 11.96 13.30
C GLY A 35 -8.50 10.57 12.95
N CYS A 36 -9.38 9.57 12.77
CA CYS A 36 -8.96 8.21 12.43
C CYS A 36 -8.31 8.11 11.05
N PHE A 37 -8.92 8.72 10.02
CA PHE A 37 -8.34 8.83 8.68
C PHE A 37 -6.97 9.53 8.71
N LYS A 38 -6.89 10.71 9.35
CA LYS A 38 -5.63 11.48 9.48
C LYS A 38 -4.56 10.66 10.20
N ASN A 39 -4.92 9.96 11.27
CA ASN A 39 -4.00 9.13 12.03
C ASN A 39 -3.45 7.98 11.17
N SER A 40 -4.28 7.26 10.44
CA SER A 40 -3.82 6.16 9.56
C SER A 40 -2.79 6.64 8.54
N LEU A 41 -3.03 7.78 7.88
CA LEU A 41 -2.07 8.36 6.93
C LEU A 41 -0.78 8.83 7.62
N ASN A 42 -0.88 9.43 8.81
CA ASN A 42 0.29 9.82 9.59
C ASN A 42 1.14 8.60 10.01
N TYR A 43 0.50 7.51 10.44
CA TYR A 43 1.20 6.27 10.79
C TYR A 43 1.89 5.66 9.57
N LEU A 44 1.21 5.57 8.42
CA LEU A 44 1.82 5.11 7.17
C LEU A 44 3.02 5.97 6.77
N GLN A 45 2.88 7.29 6.83
CA GLN A 45 3.98 8.21 6.54
C GLN A 45 5.18 7.97 7.47
N GLY A 46 4.94 7.83 8.78
CA GLY A 46 5.98 7.51 9.76
C GLY A 46 6.64 6.15 9.48
N HIS A 47 5.86 5.15 9.08
CA HIS A 47 6.34 3.82 8.72
C HIS A 47 7.25 3.84 7.49
N VAL A 48 6.82 4.47 6.39
CA VAL A 48 7.60 4.55 5.15
C VAL A 48 8.88 5.37 5.37
N ARG A 49 8.80 6.52 6.04
CA ARG A 49 9.98 7.36 6.33
C ARG A 49 10.94 6.75 7.35
N GLY A 50 10.49 5.80 8.16
CA GLY A 50 11.33 5.04 9.09
C GLY A 50 12.21 3.99 8.40
N HIS A 51 11.98 3.70 7.11
CA HIS A 51 12.76 2.76 6.32
C HIS A 51 13.82 3.49 5.49
N ASN A 52 15.09 3.35 5.88
CA ASN A 52 16.22 4.02 5.20
C ASN A 52 16.45 3.55 3.75
N ASN A 53 15.86 2.41 3.36
CA ASN A 53 15.98 1.85 2.01
C ASN A 53 14.87 2.32 1.04
N ILE A 54 13.95 3.18 1.49
CA ILE A 54 12.94 3.79 0.62
C ILE A 54 13.35 5.23 0.33
N LEU A 55 13.64 5.51 -0.94
CA LEU A 55 14.00 6.86 -1.38
C LEU A 55 12.77 7.77 -1.36
N SER A 56 12.97 9.08 -1.17
CA SER A 56 11.87 10.05 -1.24
C SER A 56 11.14 10.03 -2.59
N SER A 57 11.85 9.78 -3.69
CA SER A 57 11.27 9.62 -5.03
C SER A 57 10.43 8.34 -5.19
N GLN A 58 10.56 7.39 -4.27
CA GLN A 58 9.85 6.11 -4.22
C GLN A 58 8.66 6.14 -3.27
N PHE A 59 8.33 7.28 -2.68
CA PHE A 59 7.14 7.47 -1.86
C PHE A 59 6.31 8.63 -2.44
N ASP A 60 5.10 8.34 -2.91
CA ASP A 60 4.19 9.36 -3.46
C ASP A 60 3.54 10.17 -2.34
N TYR A 61 4.34 11.06 -1.76
CA TYR A 61 3.98 11.87 -0.62
C TYR A 61 4.74 13.20 -0.64
N LYS A 62 4.02 14.27 -0.37
CA LYS A 62 4.55 15.62 -0.17
C LYS A 62 3.98 16.22 1.10
N SER A 63 4.78 17.08 1.72
CA SER A 63 4.42 17.83 2.92
C SER A 63 4.89 19.26 2.75
N GLU A 64 3.96 20.20 2.82
CA GLU A 64 4.23 21.62 2.65
C GLU A 64 3.65 22.37 3.85
N SER A 65 4.34 23.42 4.31
CA SER A 65 3.81 24.28 5.38
C SER A 65 2.49 24.90 4.91
N HIS A 66 1.52 24.95 5.82
CA HIS A 66 0.19 25.48 5.56
C HIS A 66 -0.25 26.32 6.76
N TRP A 67 -0.72 27.54 6.49
CA TRP A 67 -1.41 28.34 7.50
C TRP A 67 -2.92 28.15 7.38
N SER A 68 -3.54 27.61 8.43
CA SER A 68 -4.99 27.47 8.53
C SER A 68 -5.58 28.56 9.44
N GLY A 69 -6.91 28.72 9.44
CA GLY A 69 -7.59 29.56 10.43
C GLY A 69 -7.38 29.11 11.89
N TRP A 70 -6.80 27.93 12.11
CA TRP A 70 -6.49 27.34 13.42
C TRP A 70 -4.99 27.38 13.75
N GLY A 71 -4.17 28.05 12.92
CA GLY A 71 -2.72 28.18 13.09
C GLY A 71 -1.90 27.39 12.08
N HIS A 72 -0.60 27.30 12.33
CA HIS A 72 0.37 26.62 11.47
C HIS A 72 0.17 25.10 11.50
N GLY A 73 0.13 24.49 10.33
CA GLY A 73 0.09 23.04 10.12
C GLY A 73 0.78 22.67 8.82
N TYR A 74 0.50 21.47 8.32
CA TYR A 74 1.03 20.97 7.07
C TYR A 74 -0.06 20.52 6.12
N ASN A 75 0.08 20.83 4.84
CA ASN A 75 -0.64 20.16 3.77
C ASN A 75 0.12 18.87 3.41
N ARG A 76 -0.49 17.72 3.68
CA ARG A 76 0.09 16.39 3.45
C ARG A 76 -0.69 15.69 2.35
N HIS A 77 -0.04 15.43 1.22
CA HIS A 77 -0.77 15.00 0.04
C HIS A 77 0.05 14.07 -0.87
N GLY A 78 -0.65 13.26 -1.65
CA GLY A 78 -0.09 12.20 -2.49
C GLY A 78 -1.04 11.00 -2.50
N SER A 79 -0.74 9.97 -3.27
CA SER A 79 -1.47 8.70 -3.11
C SER A 79 -1.03 7.88 -1.92
N PHE A 80 0.09 8.27 -1.31
CA PHE A 80 0.80 7.53 -0.27
C PHE A 80 1.28 6.14 -0.73
N ALA A 81 1.20 5.82 -2.01
CA ALA A 81 1.82 4.61 -2.56
C ALA A 81 3.35 4.70 -2.45
N TYR A 82 4.02 3.56 -2.32
CA TYR A 82 5.47 3.53 -2.21
C TYR A 82 6.09 2.28 -2.84
N VAL A 83 7.40 2.35 -3.10
CA VAL A 83 8.20 1.26 -3.65
C VAL A 83 9.16 0.71 -2.60
N VAL A 84 9.29 -0.62 -2.58
CA VAL A 84 10.29 -1.34 -1.80
C VAL A 84 11.10 -2.21 -2.76
N ASN A 85 12.42 -2.05 -2.74
CA ASN A 85 13.31 -2.93 -3.51
C ASN A 85 13.91 -3.99 -2.58
N ILE A 86 13.77 -5.26 -2.96
CA ILE A 86 14.31 -6.41 -2.24
C ILE A 86 15.06 -7.27 -3.27
N GLY A 87 16.40 -7.18 -3.30
CA GLY A 87 17.21 -7.82 -4.33
C GLY A 87 16.79 -7.38 -5.73
N ASN A 88 16.33 -8.34 -6.56
CA ASN A 88 15.86 -8.07 -7.92
C ASN A 88 14.37 -7.76 -8.00
N ILE A 89 13.63 -7.82 -6.88
CA ILE A 89 12.21 -7.51 -6.84
C ILE A 89 12.02 -6.01 -6.55
N CYS A 90 11.19 -5.37 -7.38
CA CYS A 90 10.60 -4.07 -7.14
C CYS A 90 9.13 -4.29 -6.75
N LEU A 91 8.82 -4.09 -5.46
CA LEU A 91 7.49 -4.22 -4.91
C LEU A 91 6.85 -2.83 -4.80
N MET A 92 5.73 -2.64 -5.49
CA MET A 92 4.95 -1.41 -5.45
C MET A 92 3.74 -1.61 -4.55
N GLN A 93 3.73 -0.95 -3.40
CA GLN A 93 2.61 -0.96 -2.48
C GLN A 93 1.66 0.19 -2.82
N LEU A 94 0.51 -0.15 -3.41
CA LEU A 94 -0.63 0.74 -3.51
C LEU A 94 -1.45 0.64 -2.22
N GLN A 95 -2.27 1.65 -1.94
CA GLN A 95 -3.11 1.66 -0.73
C GLN A 95 -4.43 0.91 -0.98
N HIS A 96 -5.56 1.47 -0.52
CA HIS A 96 -6.85 0.81 -0.68
C HIS A 96 -7.22 0.61 -2.16
N ASP A 97 -7.18 1.72 -2.91
CA ASP A 97 -7.63 1.85 -4.30
C ASP A 97 -6.73 2.89 -4.99
N PRO A 98 -6.15 2.61 -6.17
CA PRO A 98 -5.30 3.56 -6.90
C PRO A 98 -6.01 4.84 -7.39
N LYS A 99 -7.35 4.88 -7.42
CA LYS A 99 -8.16 6.05 -7.77
C LYS A 99 -8.70 6.81 -6.57
N MET A 100 -8.31 6.44 -5.35
CA MET A 100 -8.89 7.05 -4.16
C MET A 100 -8.66 8.57 -4.13
N GLU A 101 -9.75 9.29 -3.89
CA GLU A 101 -9.79 10.75 -3.79
C GLU A 101 -10.52 11.11 -2.49
N ARG A 102 -9.80 11.57 -1.48
CA ARG A 102 -10.36 11.99 -0.19
C ARG A 102 -9.54 13.13 0.40
N LYS A 103 -10.22 14.11 0.99
CA LYS A 103 -9.60 15.27 1.62
C LYS A 103 -10.14 15.49 3.02
N ALA A 104 -9.24 15.58 4.01
CA ALA A 104 -9.55 15.97 5.37
C ALA A 104 -8.90 17.33 5.67
N THR A 105 -9.72 18.33 5.97
CA THR A 105 -9.28 19.72 6.22
C THR A 105 -8.73 19.90 7.64
N ALA A 106 -8.04 21.02 7.86
CA ALA A 106 -7.56 21.41 9.17
C ALA A 106 -8.74 21.67 10.12
N THR A 107 -8.55 21.35 11.40
CA THR A 107 -9.52 21.58 12.48
C THR A 107 -8.82 22.21 13.67
N PHE A 108 -9.59 22.73 14.63
CA PHE A 108 -9.03 23.35 15.84
C PHE A 108 -8.15 22.40 16.68
N THR A 109 -8.37 21.08 16.59
CA THR A 109 -7.57 20.06 17.29
C THR A 109 -6.42 19.49 16.44
N ASN A 110 -6.38 19.79 15.14
CA ASN A 110 -5.39 19.26 14.22
C ASN A 110 -5.28 20.16 12.99
N THR A 111 -4.24 20.99 12.96
CA THR A 111 -3.97 21.96 11.89
C THR A 111 -3.47 21.33 10.59
N ASP A 112 -3.15 20.03 10.58
CA ASP A 112 -2.74 19.32 9.37
C ASP A 112 -3.95 18.99 8.49
N GLN A 113 -3.74 19.16 7.19
CA GLN A 113 -4.65 18.72 6.14
C GLN A 113 -4.07 17.48 5.45
N TYR A 114 -4.95 16.58 5.06
CA TYR A 114 -4.58 15.37 4.32
C TYR A 114 -5.38 15.28 3.04
N HIS A 115 -4.71 14.98 1.93
CA HIS A 115 -5.34 14.78 0.64
C HIS A 115 -4.75 13.57 -0.07
N ILE A 116 -5.52 12.50 -0.16
CA ILE A 116 -5.22 11.35 -1.01
C ILE A 116 -5.85 11.57 -2.38
N TYR A 117 -5.06 11.36 -3.44
CA TYR A 117 -5.50 11.49 -4.83
C TYR A 117 -4.95 10.36 -5.71
N PRO A 118 -5.51 10.14 -6.91
CA PRO A 118 -5.10 9.06 -7.81
C PRO A 118 -3.61 9.08 -8.20
N ASN A 119 -3.01 7.89 -8.33
CA ASN A 119 -1.54 7.74 -8.42
C ASN A 119 -0.98 7.46 -9.81
N ARG A 120 -1.80 7.57 -10.85
CA ARG A 120 -1.51 7.08 -12.20
C ARG A 120 -0.13 7.48 -12.73
N ASN A 121 0.18 8.78 -12.72
CA ASN A 121 1.41 9.31 -13.29
C ASN A 121 2.65 8.90 -12.48
N TRP A 122 2.53 8.90 -11.16
CA TRP A 122 3.60 8.43 -10.28
C TRP A 122 3.88 6.95 -10.51
N LEU A 123 2.83 6.13 -10.57
CA LEU A 123 2.92 4.69 -10.77
C LEU A 123 3.53 4.33 -12.12
N GLU A 124 3.11 4.99 -13.20
CA GLU A 124 3.71 4.85 -14.53
C GLU A 124 5.22 5.15 -14.51
N ASN A 125 5.62 6.22 -13.83
CA ASN A 125 7.03 6.56 -13.70
C ASN A 125 7.82 5.49 -12.91
N GLN A 126 7.28 4.97 -11.80
CA GLN A 126 7.95 3.89 -11.06
C GLN A 126 8.03 2.59 -11.86
N LEU A 127 6.97 2.25 -12.61
CA LEU A 127 6.93 1.09 -13.51
C LEU A 127 7.99 1.17 -14.59
N ARG A 128 8.13 2.33 -15.22
CA ARG A 128 9.19 2.60 -16.20
C ARG A 128 10.57 2.44 -15.60
N ILE A 129 10.85 3.07 -14.45
CA ILE A 129 12.14 2.95 -13.76
C ILE A 129 12.47 1.49 -13.43
N ALA A 130 11.50 0.74 -12.90
CA ALA A 130 11.69 -0.65 -12.54
C ALA A 130 11.96 -1.53 -13.78
N ARG A 131 11.23 -1.29 -14.87
CA ARG A 131 11.41 -1.98 -16.16
C ARG A 131 12.78 -1.69 -16.77
N ASP A 132 13.16 -0.43 -16.84
CA ASP A 132 14.45 0.02 -17.38
C ASP A 132 15.62 -0.54 -16.55
N SER A 133 15.40 -0.76 -15.25
CA SER A 133 16.38 -1.36 -14.33
C SER A 133 16.37 -2.89 -14.32
N GLY A 134 15.59 -3.56 -15.17
CA GLY A 134 15.50 -5.01 -15.25
C GLY A 134 14.95 -5.69 -13.99
N LYS A 135 14.17 -4.98 -13.17
CA LYS A 135 13.59 -5.53 -11.93
C LYS A 135 12.38 -6.43 -12.23
N ILE A 136 12.17 -7.41 -11.34
CA ILE A 136 10.93 -8.18 -11.26
C ILE A 136 9.88 -7.31 -10.59
N ILE A 137 8.82 -6.94 -11.30
CA ILE A 137 7.83 -5.97 -10.81
C ILE A 137 6.63 -6.69 -10.20
N ILE A 138 6.35 -6.38 -8.93
CA ILE A 138 5.21 -6.89 -8.17
C ILE A 138 4.37 -5.70 -7.70
N VAL A 139 3.04 -5.80 -7.81
CA VAL A 139 2.12 -4.78 -7.32
C VAL A 139 1.20 -5.34 -6.25
N ASN A 140 1.13 -4.66 -5.11
CA ASN A 140 0.20 -4.93 -4.03
C ASN A 140 -0.88 -3.85 -3.99
N VAL A 141 -2.13 -4.22 -3.77
CA VAL A 141 -3.26 -3.30 -3.55
C VAL A 141 -4.21 -3.90 -2.52
N HIS A 142 -4.93 -3.13 -1.72
CA HIS A 142 -5.90 -3.76 -0.82
C HIS A 142 -7.08 -4.37 -1.57
N TYR A 143 -7.66 -3.64 -2.53
CA TYR A 143 -8.88 -4.04 -3.22
C TYR A 143 -8.74 -3.99 -4.75
N ARG A 144 -8.37 -5.13 -5.33
CA ARG A 144 -8.16 -5.29 -6.77
C ARG A 144 -9.34 -4.90 -7.66
N PRO A 145 -10.62 -5.23 -7.34
CA PRO A 145 -11.74 -4.90 -8.23
C PRO A 145 -11.86 -3.42 -8.58
N ASN A 146 -11.29 -2.51 -7.78
CA ASN A 146 -11.27 -1.08 -8.08
C ASN A 146 -10.14 -0.64 -9.03
N ILE A 147 -9.18 -1.52 -9.35
CA ILE A 147 -8.14 -1.21 -10.33
C ILE A 147 -8.77 -1.03 -11.71
N PRO A 148 -8.65 0.15 -12.33
CA PRO A 148 -9.21 0.39 -13.66
C PRO A 148 -8.52 -0.40 -14.77
N PRO A 149 -9.20 -0.63 -15.91
CA PRO A 149 -8.60 -1.27 -17.07
C PRO A 149 -7.32 -0.58 -17.58
N ASP A 150 -7.21 0.75 -17.53
CA ASP A 150 -6.02 1.47 -18.00
C ASP A 150 -4.79 1.21 -17.11
N TYR A 151 -4.99 1.01 -15.81
CA TYR A 151 -3.93 0.56 -14.89
C TYR A 151 -3.51 -0.87 -15.19
N ILE A 152 -4.46 -1.76 -15.52
CA ILE A 152 -4.12 -3.14 -15.93
C ILE A 152 -3.31 -3.12 -17.22
N THR A 153 -3.66 -2.27 -18.19
CA THR A 153 -2.88 -2.06 -19.41
C THR A 153 -1.47 -1.57 -19.08
N LEU A 154 -1.35 -0.60 -18.16
CA LEU A 154 -0.06 -0.10 -17.69
C LEU A 154 0.79 -1.22 -17.08
N PHE A 155 0.19 -2.06 -16.24
CA PHE A 155 0.87 -3.20 -15.64
C PHE A 155 1.38 -4.20 -16.68
N GLN A 156 0.57 -4.47 -17.72
CA GLN A 156 0.98 -5.35 -18.81
C GLN A 156 2.11 -4.73 -19.65
N GLN A 157 2.01 -3.44 -19.96
CA GLN A 157 3.00 -2.70 -20.76
C GLN A 157 4.38 -2.71 -20.10
N TYR A 158 4.45 -2.52 -18.79
CA TYR A 158 5.72 -2.46 -18.07
C TYR A 158 6.18 -3.83 -17.52
N GLY A 159 5.41 -4.90 -17.75
CA GLY A 159 5.82 -6.26 -17.39
C GLY A 159 5.69 -6.58 -15.89
N VAL A 160 4.62 -6.11 -15.24
CA VAL A 160 4.23 -6.61 -13.90
C VAL A 160 3.96 -8.10 -13.99
N VAL A 161 4.66 -8.89 -13.16
CA VAL A 161 4.60 -10.36 -13.25
C VAL A 161 3.54 -10.97 -12.35
N VAL A 162 3.18 -10.30 -11.26
CA VAL A 162 2.14 -10.74 -10.32
C VAL A 162 1.56 -9.57 -9.55
N THR A 163 0.28 -9.73 -9.19
CA THR A 163 -0.45 -8.82 -8.32
C THR A 163 -0.94 -9.54 -7.08
N PHE A 164 -0.91 -8.86 -5.93
CA PHE A 164 -1.46 -9.36 -4.68
C PHE A 164 -2.52 -8.41 -4.15
N ASP A 165 -3.57 -8.98 -3.59
CA ASP A 165 -4.59 -8.19 -2.92
C ASP A 165 -5.13 -8.82 -1.63
N GLY A 166 -5.81 -7.98 -0.86
CA GLY A 166 -6.40 -8.31 0.43
C GLY A 166 -7.94 -8.27 0.38
N HIS A 167 -8.53 -7.60 1.37
CA HIS A 167 -9.98 -7.37 1.54
C HIS A 167 -10.84 -8.63 1.76
N GLU A 168 -10.70 -9.66 0.93
CA GLU A 168 -11.46 -10.90 0.97
C GLU A 168 -10.87 -11.89 2.00
N HIS A 169 -11.14 -11.67 3.29
CA HIS A 169 -10.44 -12.37 4.38
C HIS A 169 -10.49 -13.90 4.34
N LYS A 170 -11.52 -14.50 3.70
CA LYS A 170 -11.72 -15.96 3.59
C LYS A 170 -11.10 -16.58 2.33
N LYS A 171 -10.56 -15.76 1.41
CA LYS A 171 -9.99 -16.23 0.14
C LYS A 171 -8.47 -16.21 0.22
N LEU A 172 -7.83 -17.27 -0.27
CA LEU A 172 -6.38 -17.44 -0.27
C LEU A 172 -5.94 -18.07 -1.59
N GLY A 173 -4.84 -17.56 -2.15
CA GLY A 173 -4.19 -18.14 -3.33
C GLY A 173 -4.66 -17.52 -4.63
N LYS A 174 -4.43 -18.24 -5.74
CA LYS A 174 -4.67 -17.73 -7.09
C LYS A 174 -6.15 -17.36 -7.29
N TYR A 175 -6.36 -16.17 -7.82
CA TYR A 175 -7.68 -15.66 -8.18
C TYR A 175 -7.68 -15.32 -9.66
N ASP A 176 -8.64 -15.88 -10.40
CA ASP A 176 -8.83 -15.49 -11.79
C ASP A 176 -9.37 -14.06 -11.83
N SER A 177 -8.63 -13.21 -12.51
CA SER A 177 -8.91 -11.79 -12.61
C SER A 177 -9.28 -11.33 -14.01
N GLY A 178 -9.35 -12.26 -14.97
CA GLY A 178 -9.53 -11.95 -16.39
C GLY A 178 -8.35 -11.21 -17.03
N SER A 179 -7.25 -10.97 -16.30
CA SER A 179 -6.02 -10.39 -16.82
C SER A 179 -4.97 -11.47 -17.06
N ARG A 180 -4.07 -11.23 -18.02
CA ARG A 180 -2.87 -12.05 -18.24
C ARG A 180 -1.89 -12.02 -17.07
N ILE A 181 -2.02 -11.05 -16.18
CA ILE A 181 -1.19 -10.95 -14.97
C ILE A 181 -1.85 -11.76 -13.86
N PRO A 182 -1.17 -12.80 -13.32
CA PRO A 182 -1.65 -13.55 -12.18
C PRO A 182 -1.99 -12.65 -10.99
N ASN A 183 -3.08 -12.98 -10.31
CA ASN A 183 -3.50 -12.32 -9.09
C ASN A 183 -3.64 -13.34 -7.96
N PHE A 184 -3.24 -12.96 -6.76
CA PHE A 184 -3.36 -13.81 -5.57
C PHE A 184 -4.02 -13.06 -4.42
N ARG A 185 -5.02 -13.69 -3.80
CA ARG A 185 -5.62 -13.23 -2.55
C ARG A 185 -4.72 -13.65 -1.41
N SER A 186 -4.30 -12.69 -0.59
CA SER A 186 -3.24 -12.88 0.40
C SER A 186 -3.67 -13.67 1.65
N GLY A 187 -4.96 -13.96 1.81
CA GLY A 187 -5.51 -14.53 3.04
C GLY A 187 -5.66 -13.48 4.14
N SER A 188 -5.75 -13.93 5.39
CA SER A 188 -5.79 -13.04 6.53
C SER A 188 -5.32 -13.72 7.82
N ALA A 189 -4.75 -12.92 8.72
CA ALA A 189 -4.33 -13.39 10.04
C ALA A 189 -5.51 -13.96 10.86
N SER A 190 -6.73 -13.43 10.71
CA SER A 190 -7.92 -13.93 11.40
C SER A 190 -8.33 -15.33 10.93
N GLN A 191 -8.04 -15.67 9.67
CA GLN A 191 -8.23 -17.02 9.13
C GLN A 191 -6.97 -17.89 9.25
N ARG A 192 -5.90 -17.39 9.88
CA ARG A 192 -4.62 -18.10 10.04
C ARG A 192 -4.02 -18.51 8.69
N THR A 193 -4.19 -17.66 7.68
CA THR A 193 -3.69 -17.89 6.33
C THR A 193 -2.79 -16.75 5.87
N TYR A 194 -1.78 -17.08 5.08
CA TYR A 194 -0.92 -16.12 4.39
C TYR A 194 -0.25 -16.74 3.17
N LEU A 195 0.42 -15.92 2.37
CA LEU A 195 1.23 -16.37 1.24
C LEU A 195 2.72 -16.21 1.56
N ILE A 196 3.54 -17.14 1.08
CA ILE A 196 5.00 -17.00 0.98
C ILE A 196 5.33 -16.87 -0.50
N LEU A 197 6.11 -15.85 -0.85
CA LEU A 197 6.72 -15.74 -2.16
C LEU A 197 8.21 -16.06 -2.03
N GLU A 198 8.67 -17.00 -2.84
CA GLU A 198 10.08 -17.35 -2.96
C GLU A 198 10.58 -16.99 -4.36
N GLN A 199 11.78 -16.40 -4.41
CA GLN A 199 12.45 -16.05 -5.65
C GLN A 199 13.57 -17.04 -5.93
N TYR A 200 13.48 -17.72 -7.06
CA TYR A 200 14.54 -18.54 -7.63
C TYR A 200 15.21 -17.79 -8.80
N THR A 201 16.27 -18.36 -9.35
CA THR A 201 17.02 -17.73 -10.46
C THR A 201 16.20 -17.55 -11.72
N ASP A 202 15.22 -18.43 -11.98
CA ASP A 202 14.45 -18.52 -13.22
C ASP A 202 12.94 -18.39 -13.02
N ARG A 203 12.45 -18.37 -11.77
CA ARG A 203 11.02 -18.36 -11.46
C ARG A 203 10.69 -17.76 -10.10
N LEU A 204 9.41 -17.43 -9.93
CA LEU A 204 8.80 -17.12 -8.64
C LEU A 204 7.87 -18.26 -8.25
N GLU A 205 7.92 -18.67 -6.98
CA GLU A 205 6.99 -19.63 -6.43
C GLU A 205 6.17 -18.98 -5.32
N ILE A 206 4.88 -19.31 -5.29
CA ILE A 206 3.93 -18.75 -4.33
C ILE A 206 3.27 -19.90 -3.58
N TYR A 207 3.50 -19.94 -2.28
CA TYR A 207 2.99 -20.97 -1.39
C TYR A 207 1.87 -20.42 -0.53
N THR A 208 0.83 -21.22 -0.35
CA THR A 208 -0.25 -20.92 0.59
C THR A 208 0.06 -21.56 1.94
N VAL A 209 0.07 -20.77 3.00
CA VAL A 209 0.08 -21.29 4.37
C VAL A 209 -1.33 -21.23 4.93
N ARG A 210 -1.78 -22.34 5.53
CA ARG A 210 -3.09 -22.48 6.17
C ARG A 210 -2.91 -22.98 7.60
N GLU A 211 -3.90 -22.72 8.42
CA GLU A 211 -3.93 -23.17 9.83
C GLU A 211 -2.70 -22.71 10.63
N ASN A 212 -2.15 -21.54 10.30
CA ASN A 212 -1.00 -20.97 11.00
C ASN A 212 -1.34 -20.67 12.47
N ASN A 213 -1.03 -21.61 13.34
CA ASN A 213 -1.18 -21.49 14.78
C ASN A 213 0.22 -21.29 15.38
N TRP A 214 0.79 -20.11 15.14
CA TRP A 214 2.01 -19.69 15.80
C TRP A 214 1.70 -19.54 17.30
N ARG A 215 2.14 -20.49 18.10
CA ARG A 215 2.09 -20.47 19.56
C ARG A 215 3.50 -20.62 20.09
#